data_AF-A0A1J5KUE9-F1
#
_entry.id   AF-A0A1J5KUE9-F1
#
_cell.length_a   1.000
_cell.length_b   1.000
_cell.length_c   1.000
_cell.angle_alpha   90.00
_cell.angle_beta   90.00
_cell.angle_gamma   90.00
#
_symmetry.space_group_name_H-M   'P 1'
#
loop_
_entity.id
_entity.type
_entity.pdbx_description
1 polymer ?
#
loop_
_entity_poly.entity_id
_entity_poly.type
_entity_poly.pdbx_seq_one_letter_code
_entity_poly.pdbx_strand_id
1 'polypeptide(L)'
;MLSRKDSPFLIDLPIEWVDKVTELLQDSYRQQLVDEGRVFEVYGKIYKGEVLVIASLVNPTEEFAIATTYFVSMDLEDGQDHTKLLDSLVDSIGAFFDVFFATKDWMDYQDQWQSEKFKDLDIFYKINRENIGLTIKADQLLNQ
;
A
#
# COMPACT_ATOMS: atom_id res chain seq x y z
N MET A 1 8.05 10.72 -6.71
CA MET A 1 8.30 10.86 -5.26
C MET A 1 7.11 10.23 -4.54
N LEU A 2 7.33 9.31 -3.60
CA LEU A 2 6.25 8.48 -3.02
C LEU A 2 5.57 9.10 -1.78
N SER A 3 6.28 9.97 -1.04
CA SER A 3 5.70 10.70 0.11
C SER A 3 4.60 11.64 -0.34
N ARG A 4 3.52 11.72 0.44
CA ARG A 4 2.45 12.70 0.24
C ARG A 4 2.92 14.13 0.54
N LYS A 5 3.82 14.29 1.51
CA LYS A 5 4.28 15.61 2.01
C LYS A 5 5.57 16.11 1.36
N ASP A 6 6.08 15.42 0.33
CA ASP A 6 7.44 15.64 -0.21
C ASP A 6 8.53 15.66 0.88
N SER A 7 8.30 14.90 1.95
CA SER A 7 9.15 14.89 3.12
C SER A 7 10.33 13.92 2.94
N PRO A 8 11.47 14.13 3.64
CA PRO A 8 12.61 13.24 3.52
C PRO A 8 12.27 11.82 3.96
N PHE A 9 12.66 10.83 3.14
CA PHE A 9 12.63 9.42 3.52
C PHE A 9 13.55 9.18 4.71
N LEU A 10 13.08 8.39 5.68
CA LEU A 10 13.85 8.06 6.88
C LEU A 10 14.27 6.60 6.86
N ILE A 11 13.31 5.68 6.80
CA ILE A 11 13.57 4.24 6.88
C ILE A 11 12.38 3.45 6.31
N ASP A 12 12.62 2.22 5.87
CA ASP A 12 11.56 1.25 5.58
C ASP A 12 11.02 0.65 6.89
N LEU A 13 9.74 0.23 6.89
CA LEU A 13 9.20 -0.56 8.00
C LEU A 13 9.93 -1.91 8.11
N PRO A 14 9.99 -2.52 9.31
CA PRO A 14 10.64 -3.81 9.50
C PRO A 14 10.11 -4.87 8.54
N ILE A 15 11.02 -5.60 7.90
CA ILE A 15 10.66 -6.62 6.91
C ILE A 15 9.73 -7.68 7.48
N GLU A 16 9.93 -8.08 8.74
CA GLU A 16 9.05 -9.03 9.43
C GLU A 16 7.60 -8.53 9.56
N TRP A 17 7.39 -7.23 9.65
CA TRP A 17 6.04 -6.65 9.68
C TRP A 17 5.43 -6.66 8.27
N VAL A 18 6.21 -6.27 7.27
CA VAL A 18 5.79 -6.27 5.86
C VAL A 18 5.42 -7.68 5.40
N ASP A 19 6.24 -8.68 5.75
CA ASP A 19 6.00 -10.09 5.43
C ASP A 19 4.70 -10.59 6.07
N LYS A 20 4.44 -10.26 7.34
CA LYS A 20 3.19 -10.62 8.02
C LYS A 20 1.95 -10.02 7.36
N VAL A 21 2.01 -8.76 6.95
CA VAL A 21 0.89 -8.11 6.24
C VAL A 21 0.71 -8.74 4.87
N THR A 22 1.80 -9.06 4.17
CA THR A 22 1.74 -9.74 2.88
C THR A 22 1.10 -11.11 2.99
N GLU A 23 1.54 -11.92 3.96
CA GLU A 23 0.96 -13.24 4.26
C GLU A 23 -0.53 -13.14 4.60
N LEU A 24 -0.91 -12.17 5.44
CA LEU A 24 -2.31 -11.93 5.80
C LEU A 24 -3.18 -11.66 4.57
N LEU A 25 -2.74 -10.78 3.66
CA LEU A 25 -3.49 -10.48 2.44
C LEU A 25 -3.52 -11.68 1.48
N GLN A 26 -2.40 -12.37 1.31
CA GLN A 26 -2.34 -13.56 0.48
C GLN A 26 -3.26 -14.69 0.97
N ASP A 27 -3.35 -14.87 2.28
CA ASP A 27 -4.23 -15.88 2.87
C ASP A 27 -5.70 -15.47 2.79
N SER A 28 -6.00 -14.19 3.02
CA SER A 28 -7.37 -13.66 2.99
C SER A 28 -8.00 -13.73 1.59
N TYR A 29 -7.21 -13.48 0.55
CA TYR A 29 -7.68 -13.43 -0.84
C TYR A 29 -7.18 -14.59 -1.71
N ARG A 30 -6.74 -15.70 -1.09
CA ARG A 30 -6.07 -16.80 -1.79
C ARG A 30 -6.82 -17.29 -3.03
N GLN A 31 -8.14 -17.43 -2.95
CA GLN A 31 -8.94 -17.94 -4.06
C GLN A 31 -8.92 -16.95 -5.25
N GLN A 32 -9.14 -15.66 -4.98
CA GLN A 32 -9.14 -14.59 -5.98
C GLN A 32 -7.76 -14.46 -6.64
N LEU A 33 -6.69 -14.56 -5.85
CA LEU A 33 -5.31 -14.51 -6.33
C LEU A 33 -4.98 -15.66 -7.28
N VAL A 34 -5.44 -16.89 -6.96
CA VAL A 34 -5.27 -18.06 -7.83
C VAL A 34 -6.06 -17.90 -9.13
N ASP A 35 -7.31 -17.44 -9.05
CA ASP A 35 -8.19 -17.29 -10.20
C ASP A 35 -7.69 -16.20 -11.17
N GLU A 36 -7.12 -15.11 -10.65
CA GLU A 36 -6.59 -13.99 -11.44
C GLU A 36 -5.09 -14.10 -11.77
N GLY A 37 -4.37 -15.07 -11.19
CA GLY A 37 -2.93 -15.24 -11.37
C GLY A 37 -2.11 -14.07 -10.84
N ARG A 38 -2.51 -13.50 -9.70
CA ARG A 38 -1.89 -12.31 -9.10
C ARG A 38 -1.33 -12.59 -7.71
N VAL A 39 -0.43 -11.72 -7.26
CA VAL A 39 0.16 -11.76 -5.91
C VAL A 39 0.20 -10.37 -5.30
N PHE A 40 0.25 -10.31 -3.97
CA PHE A 40 0.47 -9.07 -3.24
C PHE A 40 1.96 -8.79 -3.05
N GLU A 41 2.34 -7.53 -3.27
CA GLU A 41 3.59 -6.95 -2.82
C GLU A 41 3.26 -5.80 -1.86
N VAL A 42 3.78 -5.85 -0.64
CA VAL A 42 3.56 -4.81 0.37
C VAL A 42 4.87 -4.08 0.63
N TYR A 43 4.78 -2.76 0.80
CA TYR A 43 5.91 -1.91 1.16
C TYR A 43 5.51 -0.96 2.27
N GLY A 44 6.37 -0.82 3.27
CA GLY A 44 6.19 0.13 4.36
C GLY A 44 7.33 1.13 4.38
N LYS A 45 7.02 2.43 4.41
CA LYS A 45 7.99 3.52 4.41
C LYS A 45 7.65 4.55 5.48
N ILE A 46 8.66 4.99 6.21
CA ILE A 46 8.57 6.10 7.15
C ILE A 46 9.29 7.30 6.56
N TYR A 47 8.57 8.43 6.53
CA TYR A 47 9.09 9.74 6.20
C TYR A 47 8.99 10.66 7.41
N LYS A 48 9.59 11.85 7.33
CA LYS A 48 9.51 12.83 8.42
C LYS A 48 8.06 13.32 8.60
N GLY A 49 7.37 12.81 9.62
CA GLY A 49 6.00 13.19 9.98
C GLY A 49 4.90 12.46 9.20
N GLU A 50 5.25 11.34 8.55
CA GLU A 50 4.35 10.53 7.75
C GLU A 50 4.80 9.06 7.76
N VAL A 51 3.85 8.13 7.85
CA VAL A 51 4.06 6.72 7.51
C VAL A 51 3.21 6.38 6.30
N LEU A 52 3.79 5.63 5.38
CA LEU A 52 3.19 5.20 4.12
C LEU A 52 3.25 3.67 4.05
N VAL A 53 2.11 3.05 3.81
CA VAL A 53 2.01 1.63 3.46
C VAL A 53 1.42 1.52 2.07
N ILE A 54 2.02 0.67 1.25
CA ILE A 54 1.65 0.45 -0.14
C ILE A 54 1.35 -1.03 -0.29
N ALA A 55 0.17 -1.36 -0.80
CA ALA A 55 -0.20 -2.72 -1.16
C ALA A 55 -0.48 -2.77 -2.66
N SER A 56 0.31 -3.57 -3.37
CA SER A 56 0.28 -3.69 -4.82
C SER A 56 -0.16 -5.09 -5.21
N LEU A 57 -1.17 -5.18 -6.06
CA LEU A 57 -1.63 -6.42 -6.66
C LEU A 57 -1.01 -6.52 -8.06
N VAL A 58 -0.08 -7.46 -8.24
CA VAL A 58 0.74 -7.59 -9.46
C VAL A 58 0.64 -8.98 -10.08
N ASN A 59 0.96 -9.08 -11.37
CA ASN A 59 1.14 -10.37 -12.03
C ASN A 59 2.64 -10.76 -11.96
N PRO A 60 3.01 -11.88 -11.31
CA PRO A 60 4.41 -12.27 -11.16
C PRO A 60 5.04 -12.82 -12.46
N THR A 61 4.23 -13.23 -13.44
CA THR A 61 4.72 -13.77 -14.73
C THR A 61 4.71 -12.76 -15.85
N GLU A 62 3.91 -11.70 -15.75
CA GLU A 62 3.80 -10.62 -16.72
C GLU A 62 4.17 -9.26 -16.10
N GLU A 63 5.44 -8.88 -16.21
CA GLU A 63 5.99 -7.65 -15.63
C GLU A 63 5.31 -6.36 -16.14
N PHE A 64 4.76 -6.40 -17.35
CA PHE A 64 4.03 -5.28 -17.98
C PHE A 64 2.51 -5.31 -17.75
N ALA A 65 2.00 -6.30 -17.02
CA ALA A 65 0.60 -6.31 -16.65
C ALA A 65 0.28 -5.11 -15.75
N ILE A 66 -0.90 -4.55 -15.93
CA ILE A 66 -1.36 -3.39 -15.16
C ILE A 66 -1.53 -3.82 -13.69
N ALA A 67 -0.71 -3.25 -12.81
CA ALA A 67 -0.83 -3.41 -11.38
C ALA A 67 -2.06 -2.66 -10.84
N THR A 68 -2.55 -3.07 -9.67
CA THR A 68 -3.49 -2.27 -8.88
C THR A 68 -2.86 -1.99 -7.54
N THR A 69 -2.50 -0.72 -7.32
CA THR A 69 -1.71 -0.33 -6.16
C THR A 69 -2.49 0.65 -5.31
N TYR A 70 -2.67 0.29 -4.06
CA TYR A 70 -3.28 1.13 -3.04
C TYR A 70 -2.20 1.69 -2.13
N PHE A 71 -2.15 3.01 -2.03
CA PHE A 71 -1.28 3.74 -1.13
C PHE A 71 -2.15 4.25 0.00
N VAL A 72 -1.72 4.01 1.23
CA VAL A 72 -2.36 4.57 2.42
C VAL A 72 -1.29 5.17 3.31
N SER A 73 -1.55 6.38 3.76
CA SER A 73 -0.63 7.22 4.48
C SER A 73 -1.33 7.82 5.68
N MET A 74 -0.57 8.00 6.76
CA MET A 74 -1.02 8.71 7.95
C MET A 74 0.08 9.62 8.47
N ASP A 75 -0.37 10.69 9.13
CA ASP A 75 0.52 11.63 9.77
C ASP A 75 1.00 11.07 11.10
N LEU A 76 2.31 11.16 11.33
CA LEU A 76 2.92 10.76 12.59
C LEU A 76 2.96 11.97 13.52
N GLU A 77 2.26 11.87 14.65
CA GLU A 77 2.29 12.88 15.71
C GLU A 77 2.89 12.32 17.01
N ASP A 78 3.53 13.19 17.80
CA ASP A 78 4.12 12.79 19.07
C ASP A 78 3.05 12.29 20.06
N GLY A 79 3.27 11.12 20.66
CA GLY A 79 2.39 10.55 21.68
C GLY A 79 1.26 9.65 21.14
N GLN A 80 1.23 9.37 19.83
CA GLN A 80 0.28 8.42 19.24
C GLN A 80 0.67 6.96 19.50
N ASP A 81 -0.34 6.07 19.53
CA ASP A 81 -0.14 4.63 19.57
C ASP A 81 0.15 4.13 18.13
N HIS A 82 1.43 4.01 17.81
CA HIS A 82 1.89 3.60 16.48
C HIS A 82 1.40 2.20 16.07
N THR A 83 1.09 1.32 17.02
CA THR A 83 0.56 -0.04 16.69
C THR A 83 -0.85 0.08 16.13
N LYS A 84 -1.73 0.81 16.83
CA LYS A 84 -3.10 1.05 16.35
C LYS A 84 -3.15 1.77 15.01
N LEU A 85 -2.19 2.67 14.80
CA LEU A 85 -2.03 3.37 13.54
C LEU A 85 -1.74 2.35 12.42
N LEU A 86 -0.71 1.52 12.58
CA LEU A 86 -0.36 0.49 11.58
C LEU A 86 -1.51 -0.48 11.34
N ASP A 87 -2.19 -0.94 12.40
CA ASP A 87 -3.36 -1.82 12.28
C ASP A 87 -4.47 -1.15 11.44
N SER A 88 -4.72 0.14 11.65
CA SER A 88 -5.72 0.90 10.89
C SER A 88 -5.35 1.05 9.40
N LEU A 89 -4.06 1.18 9.07
CA LEU A 89 -3.62 1.16 7.66
C LEU A 89 -3.87 -0.21 7.02
N VAL A 90 -3.55 -1.30 7.73
CA VAL A 90 -3.79 -2.68 7.26
C VAL A 90 -5.28 -2.94 7.07
N ASP A 91 -6.11 -2.49 8.01
CA ASP A 91 -7.56 -2.59 7.91
C ASP A 91 -8.12 -1.78 6.72
N SER A 92 -7.57 -0.60 6.45
CA SER A 92 -7.94 0.19 5.27
C SER A 92 -7.58 -0.51 3.96
N ILE A 93 -6.40 -1.15 3.90
CA ILE A 93 -5.98 -1.98 2.76
C ILE A 93 -6.98 -3.13 2.54
N GLY A 94 -7.33 -3.86 3.60
CA GLY A 94 -8.31 -4.95 3.51
C GLY A 94 -9.67 -4.45 3.04
N ALA A 95 -10.18 -3.36 3.63
CA ALA A 95 -11.45 -2.77 3.22
C ALA A 95 -11.46 -2.36 1.73
N PHE A 96 -10.35 -1.82 1.22
CA PHE A 96 -10.20 -1.52 -0.20
C PHE A 96 -10.26 -2.79 -1.07
N PHE A 97 -9.46 -3.81 -0.75
CA PHE A 97 -9.39 -5.03 -1.56
C PHE A 97 -10.67 -5.88 -1.49
N ASP A 98 -11.41 -5.84 -0.39
CA ASP A 98 -12.75 -6.43 -0.30
C ASP A 98 -13.69 -5.87 -1.36
N VAL A 99 -13.70 -4.54 -1.50
CA VAL A 99 -14.55 -3.86 -2.50
C VAL A 99 -14.03 -4.09 -3.92
N PHE A 100 -12.69 -4.04 -4.11
CA PHE A 100 -12.05 -4.32 -5.39
C PHE A 100 -12.45 -5.70 -5.93
N PHE A 101 -12.25 -6.77 -5.14
CA PHE A 101 -12.60 -8.12 -5.58
C PHE A 101 -14.10 -8.38 -5.68
N ALA A 102 -14.94 -7.63 -4.94
CA ALA A 102 -16.39 -7.72 -5.06
C ALA A 102 -16.93 -7.03 -6.34
N THR A 103 -16.18 -6.12 -6.94
CA THR A 103 -16.66 -5.24 -8.02
C THR A 103 -15.98 -5.56 -9.35
N LYS A 104 -16.69 -6.26 -10.25
CA LYS A 104 -16.16 -6.74 -11.54
C LYS A 104 -15.63 -5.68 -12.50
N ASP A 105 -16.07 -4.42 -12.36
CA ASP A 105 -15.68 -3.29 -13.22
C ASP A 105 -15.09 -2.14 -12.40
N TRP A 106 -14.25 -2.44 -11.41
CA TRP A 106 -13.62 -1.40 -10.59
C TRP A 106 -12.74 -0.47 -11.45
N MET A 107 -13.21 0.76 -11.67
CA MET A 107 -12.54 1.77 -12.51
C MET A 107 -12.11 3.03 -11.74
N ASP A 108 -12.24 3.04 -10.42
CA ASP A 108 -11.95 4.21 -9.57
C ASP A 108 -10.45 4.34 -9.26
N TYR A 109 -9.66 4.53 -10.32
CA TYR A 109 -8.26 4.93 -10.19
C TYR A 109 -8.21 6.41 -9.85
N GLN A 110 -7.74 6.70 -8.65
CA GLN A 110 -7.56 8.06 -8.15
C GLN A 110 -6.10 8.25 -7.78
N ASP A 111 -5.29 8.72 -8.72
CA ASP A 111 -3.87 9.01 -8.48
C ASP A 111 -3.65 10.33 -7.71
N GLN A 112 -4.74 10.96 -7.25
CA GLN A 112 -4.71 12.09 -6.34
C GLN A 112 -4.98 11.61 -4.92
N TRP A 113 -4.16 12.06 -3.97
CA TRP A 113 -4.38 11.82 -2.55
C TRP A 113 -5.75 12.34 -2.11
N GLN A 114 -6.58 11.44 -1.61
CA GLN A 114 -7.81 11.75 -0.90
C GLN A 114 -7.58 11.64 0.60
N SER A 115 -8.40 12.33 1.38
CA SER A 115 -8.44 12.20 2.84
C SER A 115 -9.78 11.64 3.25
N GLU A 116 -9.78 10.66 4.15
CA GLU A 116 -11.00 10.15 4.77
C GLU A 116 -10.80 9.85 6.25
N LYS A 117 -11.91 9.79 6.98
CA LYS A 117 -11.91 9.32 8.36
C LYS A 117 -12.16 7.81 8.39
N PHE A 118 -11.19 7.06 8.87
CA PHE A 118 -11.26 5.62 9.02
C PHE A 118 -10.97 5.25 10.48
N LYS A 119 -11.94 4.63 11.16
CA LYS A 119 -11.84 4.25 12.59
C LYS A 119 -11.40 5.41 13.50
N ASP A 120 -12.00 6.59 13.30
CA ASP A 120 -11.68 7.86 14.01
C ASP A 120 -10.27 8.44 13.75
N LEU A 121 -9.52 7.89 12.79
CA LEU A 121 -8.24 8.42 12.34
C LEU A 121 -8.37 9.06 10.95
N ASP A 122 -7.67 10.16 10.73
CA ASP A 122 -7.56 10.77 9.41
C ASP A 122 -6.50 10.00 8.60
N ILE A 123 -6.95 9.27 7.59
CA ILE A 123 -6.07 8.56 6.65
C ILE A 123 -6.06 9.27 5.30
N PHE A 124 -4.94 9.13 4.60
CA PHE A 124 -4.78 9.64 3.25
C PHE A 124 -4.52 8.48 2.32
N TYR A 125 -5.25 8.39 1.21
CA TYR A 125 -5.05 7.28 0.27
C TYR A 125 -5.04 7.74 -1.18
N LYS A 126 -4.44 6.92 -2.03
CA LYS A 126 -4.58 7.01 -3.49
C LYS A 126 -4.49 5.64 -4.12
N ILE A 127 -5.09 5.50 -5.30
CA ILE A 127 -5.13 4.23 -6.05
C ILE A 127 -4.54 4.50 -7.42
N ASN A 128 -3.49 3.77 -7.78
CA ASN A 128 -2.89 3.89 -9.10
C ASN A 128 -2.62 2.54 -9.77
N ARG A 129 -2.06 2.62 -10.98
CA ARG A 129 -1.72 1.49 -11.84
C ARG A 129 -0.22 1.24 -11.94
N GLU A 130 0.55 1.86 -11.06
CA GLU A 130 2.01 1.80 -11.09
C GLU A 130 2.49 0.48 -10.50
N ASN A 131 3.42 -0.17 -11.19
CA ASN A 131 4.19 -1.27 -10.63
C ASN A 131 5.26 -0.66 -9.69
N ILE A 132 4.91 -0.56 -8.40
CA ILE A 132 5.78 0.07 -7.42
C ILE A 132 7.08 -0.70 -7.18
N GLY A 133 7.09 -2.03 -7.40
CA GLY A 133 8.32 -2.79 -7.38
C GLY A 133 9.36 -2.27 -8.38
N LEU A 134 8.93 -1.86 -9.58
CA LEU A 134 9.82 -1.25 -10.58
C LEU A 134 10.27 0.15 -10.19
N THR A 135 9.37 0.98 -9.65
CA THR A 135 9.70 2.32 -9.16
C THR A 135 10.76 2.26 -8.05
N ILE A 136 10.58 1.35 -7.09
CA ILE A 136 11.55 1.17 -5.99
C ILE A 136 12.91 0.68 -6.53
N LYS A 137 12.92 -0.27 -7.47
CA LYS A 137 14.17 -0.73 -8.11
C LYS A 137 14.88 0.41 -8.85
N ALA A 138 14.13 1.26 -9.55
CA ALA A 138 14.69 2.42 -10.24
C ALA A 138 15.29 3.43 -9.25
N ASP A 139 14.60 3.72 -8.14
CA ASP A 139 15.10 4.61 -7.09
C ASP A 139 16.37 4.08 -6.42
N GLN A 140 16.49 2.76 -6.27
CA GLN A 140 17.71 2.10 -5.76
C GLN A 140 18.89 2.20 -6.73
N LEU A 141 18.63 2.16 -8.05
CA LEU A 141 19.66 2.30 -9.08
C LEU A 141 20.16 3.74 -9.23
N LEU A 142 19.28 4.73 -9.03
CA LEU A 142 19.60 6.16 -9.18
C LEU A 142 20.27 6.78 -7.95
N ASN A 143 20.15 6.15 -6.77
CA ASN A 143 20.80 6.58 -5.52
C ASN A 143 22.13 5.84 -5.23
N GLN A 144 22.76 5.26 -6.26
CA GLN A 144 24.17 4.79 -6.26
C GLN A 144 25.04 5.73 -7.08
#